data_AF-A0A290Z7K6-F1
#
_entry.id   AF-A0A290Z7K6-F1
#
_cell.length_a   1.000
_cell.length_b   1.000
_cell.length_c   1.000
_cell.angle_alpha   90.00
_cell.angle_beta   90.00
_cell.angle_gamma   90.00
#
_symmetry.space_group_name_H-M   'P 1'
#
loop_
_entity.id
_entity.type
_entity.pdbx_description
1 polymer ?
#
loop_
_entity_poly.entity_id
_entity_poly.type
_entity_poly.pdbx_seq_one_letter_code
_entity_poly.pdbx_strand_id
1 'polypeptide(L)'
;MDRNEITEFSALVSRFFRAMDAREFPEGWAEDHFTDDISLSSPIGSAQGVTAVAAHVEESVHRFARTQHTSSDLLVDEAEGVAVTWNALMTHVHLDSTLRSRGADANPIFQVGGHWRAELRRAPEGWRISALSHEALWTTGLPPLLPEGVKPVVAGDH
;
A
#
# COMPACT_ATOMS: atom_id res chain seq x y z
N MET A 1 13.49 -6.42 -21.67
CA MET A 1 12.58 -5.34 -21.29
C MET A 1 12.76 -4.09 -22.14
N ASP A 2 11.68 -3.52 -22.64
CA ASP A 2 11.68 -2.19 -23.27
C ASP A 2 11.75 -1.11 -22.16
N ARG A 3 12.51 -0.03 -22.38
CA ARG A 3 12.56 1.12 -21.47
C ARG A 3 11.17 1.73 -21.24
N ASN A 4 10.27 1.55 -22.20
CA ASN A 4 8.88 1.95 -22.08
C ASN A 4 8.13 1.17 -20.99
N GLU A 5 8.37 -0.13 -20.85
CA GLU A 5 7.71 -0.97 -19.84
C GLU A 5 8.11 -0.60 -18.42
N ILE A 6 9.39 -0.31 -18.17
CA ILE A 6 9.87 0.13 -16.85
C ILE A 6 9.15 1.42 -16.45
N THR A 7 9.02 2.33 -17.41
CA THR A 7 8.32 3.60 -17.21
C THR A 7 6.83 3.38 -16.90
N GLU A 8 6.18 2.45 -17.59
CA GLU A 8 4.79 2.07 -17.32
C GLU A 8 4.62 1.49 -15.91
N PHE A 9 5.55 0.65 -15.45
CA PHE A 9 5.51 0.05 -14.11
C PHE A 9 5.73 1.09 -13.02
N SER A 10 6.75 1.95 -13.18
CA SER A 10 7.01 3.06 -12.26
C SER A 10 5.82 4.02 -12.20
N ALA A 11 5.18 4.30 -13.33
CA ALA A 11 3.99 5.13 -13.37
C ALA A 11 2.79 4.46 -12.69
N LEU A 12 2.61 3.14 -12.84
CA LEU A 12 1.56 2.38 -12.15
C LEU A 12 1.71 2.45 -10.63
N VAL A 13 2.91 2.20 -10.10
CA VAL A 13 3.20 2.30 -8.65
C VAL A 13 3.03 3.75 -8.15
N SER A 14 3.53 4.73 -8.91
CA SER A 14 3.43 6.15 -8.53
C SER A 14 2.00 6.65 -8.49
N ARG A 15 1.16 6.26 -9.48
CA ARG A 15 -0.27 6.59 -9.48
C ARG A 15 -1.00 5.95 -8.31
N PHE A 16 -0.68 4.70 -7.99
CA PHE A 16 -1.28 4.01 -6.84
C PHE A 16 -0.96 4.73 -5.52
N PHE A 17 0.32 5.01 -5.24
CA PHE A 17 0.73 5.76 -4.05
C PHE A 17 0.12 7.17 -4.01
N ARG A 18 0.04 7.83 -5.17
CA ARG A 18 -0.59 9.14 -5.27
C ARG A 18 -2.09 9.09 -4.95
N ALA A 19 -2.82 8.09 -5.45
CA ALA A 19 -4.25 7.92 -5.18
C ALA A 19 -4.50 7.69 -3.69
N MET A 20 -3.68 6.84 -3.04
CA MET A 20 -3.71 6.62 -1.59
C MET A 20 -3.52 7.93 -0.80
N ASP A 21 -2.49 8.70 -1.14
CA ASP A 21 -2.12 9.91 -0.41
C ASP A 21 -3.07 11.10 -0.66
N ALA A 22 -3.59 11.22 -1.88
CA ALA A 22 -4.59 12.23 -2.23
C ALA A 22 -6.00 11.86 -1.75
N ARG A 23 -6.26 10.56 -1.50
CA ARG A 23 -7.58 9.99 -1.19
C ARG A 23 -8.59 10.26 -2.29
N GLU A 24 -8.12 10.18 -3.52
CA GLU A 24 -8.91 10.37 -4.73
C GLU A 24 -9.25 9.00 -5.29
N PHE A 25 -10.46 8.53 -4.97
CA PHE A 25 -11.00 7.22 -5.33
C PHE A 25 -12.26 7.38 -6.20
N PRO A 26 -12.13 7.88 -7.44
CA PRO A 26 -13.27 7.98 -8.35
C PRO A 26 -13.83 6.59 -8.69
N GLU A 27 -15.05 6.55 -9.24
CA GLU A 27 -15.60 5.30 -9.78
C GLU A 27 -14.62 4.67 -10.79
N GLY A 28 -14.34 3.37 -10.64
CA GLY A 28 -13.41 2.64 -11.49
C GLY A 28 -11.91 2.77 -11.13
N TRP A 29 -11.56 3.48 -10.05
CA TRP A 29 -10.15 3.73 -9.72
C TRP A 29 -9.35 2.45 -9.48
N ALA A 30 -9.99 1.41 -8.94
CA ALA A 30 -9.32 0.18 -8.55
C ALA A 30 -8.97 -0.66 -9.79
N GLU A 31 -9.86 -0.69 -10.77
CA GLU A 31 -9.73 -1.36 -12.07
C GLU A 31 -8.62 -0.73 -12.93
N ASP A 32 -8.24 0.53 -12.67
CA ASP A 32 -7.08 1.17 -13.29
C ASP A 32 -5.73 0.67 -12.73
N HIS A 33 -5.74 0.05 -11.55
CA HIS A 33 -4.54 -0.39 -10.85
C HIS A 33 -4.41 -1.91 -10.74
N PHE A 34 -5.54 -2.61 -10.59
CA PHE A 34 -5.58 -4.02 -10.22
C PHE A 34 -6.27 -4.87 -11.28
N THR A 35 -5.94 -6.15 -11.32
CA THR A 35 -6.78 -7.14 -12.01
C THR A 35 -7.98 -7.50 -11.13
N ASP A 36 -9.07 -7.96 -11.76
CA ASP A 36 -10.29 -8.37 -11.04
C ASP A 36 -10.02 -9.41 -9.94
N ASP A 37 -9.03 -10.28 -10.15
CA ASP A 37 -8.59 -11.38 -9.29
C ASP A 37 -7.40 -11.04 -8.37
N ILE A 38 -7.08 -9.75 -8.16
CA ILE A 38 -5.97 -9.31 -7.31
C ILE A 38 -5.96 -9.99 -5.94
N SER A 39 -4.78 -10.44 -5.50
CA SER A 39 -4.52 -10.80 -4.10
C SER A 39 -3.70 -9.74 -3.39
N LEU A 40 -4.06 -9.41 -2.14
CA LEU A 40 -3.33 -8.48 -1.29
C LEU A 40 -2.90 -9.17 0.01
N SER A 41 -1.65 -9.00 0.40
CA SER A 41 -1.12 -9.33 1.73
C SER A 41 -0.46 -8.12 2.37
N SER A 42 -0.85 -7.76 3.58
CA SER A 42 -0.33 -6.61 4.32
C SER A 42 -0.17 -6.90 5.81
N PRO A 43 0.57 -6.09 6.57
CA PRO A 43 0.72 -6.25 8.02
C PRO A 43 -0.59 -6.16 8.81
N ILE A 44 -1.67 -5.67 8.20
CA ILE A 44 -2.98 -5.47 8.83
C ILE A 44 -4.06 -6.42 8.27
N GLY A 45 -3.68 -7.39 7.43
CA GLY A 45 -4.58 -8.39 6.88
C GLY A 45 -4.37 -8.66 5.38
N SER A 46 -5.18 -9.57 4.85
CA SER A 46 -5.21 -9.92 3.44
C SER A 46 -6.59 -9.69 2.83
N ALA A 47 -6.63 -9.49 1.51
CA ALA A 47 -7.85 -9.30 0.75
C ALA A 47 -7.72 -9.97 -0.62
N GLN A 48 -8.85 -10.39 -1.20
CA GLN A 48 -8.90 -11.08 -2.49
C GLN A 48 -10.02 -10.49 -3.36
N GLY A 49 -9.68 -10.19 -4.61
CA GLY A 49 -10.56 -9.55 -5.60
C GLY A 49 -10.55 -8.03 -5.50
N VAL A 50 -10.74 -7.37 -6.65
CA VAL A 50 -10.57 -5.90 -6.79
C VAL A 50 -11.42 -5.10 -5.82
N THR A 51 -12.68 -5.48 -5.61
CA THR A 51 -13.59 -4.80 -4.67
C THR A 51 -13.08 -4.87 -3.22
N ALA A 52 -12.61 -6.04 -2.77
CA ALA A 52 -12.14 -6.21 -1.40
C ALA A 52 -10.80 -5.49 -1.17
N VAL A 53 -9.92 -5.53 -2.17
CA VAL A 53 -8.64 -4.81 -2.14
C VAL A 53 -8.85 -3.30 -2.15
N ALA A 54 -9.76 -2.79 -2.97
CA ALA A 54 -10.13 -1.38 -2.98
C ALA A 54 -10.61 -0.91 -1.61
N ALA A 55 -11.58 -1.64 -1.02
CA ALA A 55 -12.09 -1.35 0.31
C ALA A 55 -10.99 -1.39 1.38
N HIS A 56 -10.08 -2.37 1.33
CA HIS A 56 -8.96 -2.48 2.26
C HIS A 56 -8.00 -1.28 2.15
N VAL A 57 -7.64 -0.87 0.93
CA VAL A 57 -6.77 0.29 0.69
C VAL A 57 -7.42 1.56 1.19
N GLU A 58 -8.67 1.80 0.81
CA GLU A 58 -9.43 2.98 1.21
C GLU A 58 -9.57 3.07 2.72
N GLU A 59 -9.99 1.99 3.39
CA GLU A 59 -10.12 1.96 4.85
C GLU A 59 -8.77 2.27 5.52
N SER A 60 -7.69 1.67 5.03
CA SER A 60 -6.36 1.80 5.61
C SER A 60 -5.86 3.24 5.62
N VAL A 61 -6.02 3.98 4.51
CA VAL A 61 -5.57 5.38 4.44
C VAL A 61 -6.48 6.33 5.24
N HIS A 62 -7.77 5.99 5.39
CA HIS A 62 -8.74 6.80 6.14
C HIS A 62 -8.61 6.69 7.66
N ARG A 63 -7.88 5.70 8.17
CA ARG A 63 -7.49 5.62 9.60
C ARG A 63 -6.56 6.74 10.04
N PHE A 64 -6.04 7.52 9.10
CA PHE A 64 -5.12 8.62 9.34
C PHE A 64 -5.71 9.96 8.89
N ALA A 65 -5.16 11.07 9.40
CA ALA A 65 -5.44 12.40 8.87
C ALA A 65 -4.76 12.61 7.51
N ARG A 66 -3.51 12.15 7.35
CA ARG A 66 -2.75 12.21 6.10
C ARG A 66 -1.82 11.01 5.99
N THR A 67 -1.47 10.64 4.76
CA THR A 67 -0.45 9.64 4.45
C THR A 67 0.51 10.21 3.40
N GLN A 68 1.73 9.67 3.38
CA GLN A 68 2.73 9.93 2.36
C GLN A 68 3.49 8.63 2.11
N HIS A 69 3.45 8.11 0.89
CA HIS A 69 4.17 6.93 0.47
C HIS A 69 5.29 7.31 -0.51
N THR A 70 6.53 7.00 -0.15
CA THR A 70 7.71 7.24 -1.00
C THR A 70 8.34 5.90 -1.34
N SER A 71 8.53 5.62 -2.63
CA SER A 71 9.22 4.41 -3.10
C SER A 71 10.69 4.69 -3.46
N SER A 72 11.53 3.66 -3.37
CA SER A 72 12.77 3.59 -4.13
C SER A 72 12.49 3.39 -5.62
N ASP A 73 13.56 3.27 -6.42
CA ASP A 73 13.45 2.71 -7.77
C ASP A 73 12.89 1.28 -7.72
N LEU A 74 12.27 0.85 -8.82
CA LEU A 74 11.75 -0.50 -8.98
C LEU A 74 12.84 -1.45 -9.46
N LEU A 75 12.91 -2.62 -8.86
CA LEU A 75 13.64 -3.77 -9.42
C LEU A 75 12.64 -4.67 -10.13
N VAL A 76 12.97 -5.10 -11.34
CA VAL A 76 12.10 -5.94 -12.18
C VAL A 76 12.68 -7.35 -12.27
N ASP A 77 11.82 -8.34 -12.08
CA ASP A 77 12.11 -9.76 -12.27
C ASP A 77 11.14 -10.32 -13.32
N GLU A 78 11.68 -11.04 -14.31
CA GLU A 78 10.93 -11.62 -15.44
C GLU A 78 11.01 -13.16 -15.49
N ALA A 79 11.56 -13.80 -14.45
CA ALA A 79 11.84 -15.24 -14.47
C ALA A 79 10.57 -16.11 -14.56
N GLU A 80 9.51 -15.74 -13.84
CA GLU A 80 8.24 -16.48 -13.73
C GLU A 80 7.03 -15.57 -14.00
N GLY A 81 7.15 -14.73 -15.04
CA GLY A 81 6.24 -13.61 -15.29
C GLY A 81 6.85 -12.29 -14.81
N VAL A 82 6.08 -11.20 -14.87
CA VAL A 82 6.59 -9.87 -14.53
C VAL A 82 6.31 -9.56 -13.07
N ALA A 83 7.35 -9.40 -12.27
CA ALA A 83 7.27 -8.93 -10.90
C ALA A 83 8.12 -7.67 -10.71
N VAL A 84 7.67 -6.77 -9.85
CA VAL A 84 8.42 -5.60 -9.43
C VAL A 84 8.53 -5.54 -7.91
N THR A 85 9.70 -5.16 -7.41
CA THR A 85 9.96 -4.98 -5.99
C THR A 85 10.57 -3.62 -5.71
N TRP A 86 10.25 -3.06 -4.53
CA TRP A 86 10.77 -1.76 -4.11
C TRP A 86 10.77 -1.63 -2.59
N ASN A 87 11.60 -0.72 -2.09
CA ASN A 87 11.52 -0.26 -0.70
C ASN A 87 10.53 0.90 -0.62
N ALA A 88 9.76 0.98 0.45
CA ALA A 88 8.88 2.10 0.72
C ALA A 88 9.14 2.68 2.11
N LEU A 89 9.05 4.01 2.20
CA LEU A 89 8.90 4.74 3.45
C LEU A 89 7.49 5.33 3.46
N MET A 90 6.67 4.88 4.40
CA MET A 90 5.31 5.35 4.59
C MET A 90 5.23 6.20 5.85
N THR A 91 4.82 7.45 5.73
CA THR A 91 4.59 8.36 6.85
C THR A 91 3.09 8.63 7.00
N HIS A 92 2.57 8.41 8.19
CA HIS A 92 1.16 8.58 8.49
C HIS A 92 0.98 9.57 9.64
N VAL A 93 0.05 10.51 9.46
CA VAL A 93 -0.36 11.48 10.49
C VAL A 93 -1.66 11.01 11.10
N HIS A 94 -1.72 10.83 12.42
CA HIS A 94 -2.94 10.38 13.08
C HIS A 94 -4.07 11.41 13.00
N LEU A 95 -5.30 10.91 13.08
CA LEU A 95 -6.49 11.74 13.29
C LEU A 95 -6.44 12.40 14.67
N ASP A 96 -6.99 13.61 14.79
CA ASP A 96 -7.12 14.30 16.08
C ASP A 96 -7.91 13.46 17.09
N SER A 97 -8.91 12.71 16.64
CA SER A 97 -9.67 11.78 17.50
C SER A 97 -8.78 10.69 18.10
N THR A 98 -7.87 10.13 17.31
CA THR A 98 -6.88 9.14 17.76
C THR A 98 -5.89 9.74 18.74
N LEU A 99 -5.46 10.98 18.53
CA LEU A 99 -4.55 11.66 19.46
C LEU A 99 -5.24 11.96 20.80
N ARG A 100 -6.47 12.47 20.76
CA ARG A 100 -7.26 12.70 21.99
C ARG A 100 -7.47 11.43 22.80
N SER A 101 -7.71 10.28 22.16
CA SER A 101 -7.86 9.01 22.89
C SER A 101 -6.56 8.51 23.52
N ARG A 102 -5.40 8.95 23.02
CA ARG A 102 -4.08 8.56 23.52
C ARG A 102 -3.50 9.50 24.57
N GLY A 103 -4.03 10.72 24.67
CA GLY A 103 -3.60 11.74 25.63
C GLY A 103 -2.72 12.82 25.03
N ALA A 104 -2.38 13.81 25.85
CA ALA A 104 -1.75 15.06 25.42
C ALA A 104 -0.34 14.89 24.81
N ASP A 105 0.39 13.85 25.21
CA ASP A 105 1.77 13.60 24.77
C ASP A 105 1.85 12.57 23.62
N ALA A 106 0.71 12.24 22.99
CA ALA A 106 0.67 11.27 21.90
C ALA A 106 1.44 11.78 20.68
N ASN A 107 2.38 10.96 20.19
CA ASN A 107 3.10 11.26 18.95
C ASN A 107 2.10 11.31 17.76
N PRO A 108 2.04 12.42 17.01
CA PRO A 108 1.16 12.54 15.85
C PRO A 108 1.57 11.68 14.66
N ILE A 109 2.80 11.19 14.64
CA ILE A 109 3.40 10.51 13.50
C ILE A 109 3.56 9.00 13.76
N PHE A 110 3.16 8.22 12.77
CA PHE A 110 3.49 6.80 12.63
C PHE A 110 4.23 6.57 11.32
N GLN A 111 5.47 6.08 11.38
CA GLN A 111 6.26 5.75 10.19
C GLN A 111 6.52 4.27 10.09
N VAL A 112 6.56 3.80 8.85
CA VAL A 112 6.85 2.42 8.50
C VAL A 112 7.88 2.42 7.37
N GLY A 113 8.98 1.72 7.57
CA GLY A 113 9.85 1.31 6.47
C GLY A 113 9.51 -0.12 6.10
N GLY A 114 9.37 -0.39 4.80
CA GLY A 114 8.92 -1.70 4.34
C GLY A 114 9.43 -2.09 2.96
N HIS A 115 9.27 -3.37 2.66
CA HIS A 115 9.50 -3.93 1.34
C HIS A 115 8.16 -4.25 0.68
N TRP A 116 8.03 -3.93 -0.59
CA TRP A 116 6.84 -4.19 -1.39
C TRP A 116 7.19 -5.05 -2.59
N ARG A 117 6.26 -5.93 -2.96
CA ARG A 117 6.30 -6.75 -4.16
C ARG A 117 4.96 -6.67 -4.88
N ALA A 118 5.00 -6.48 -6.18
CA ALA A 118 3.83 -6.58 -7.04
C ALA A 118 4.11 -7.56 -8.18
N GLU A 119 3.15 -8.44 -8.45
CA GLU A 119 3.10 -9.20 -9.71
C GLU A 119 2.22 -8.44 -10.69
N LEU A 120 2.67 -8.32 -11.93
CA LEU A 120 2.03 -7.53 -12.97
C LEU A 120 1.50 -8.44 -14.07
N ARG A 121 0.29 -8.13 -14.54
CA ARG A 121 -0.34 -8.79 -15.67
C ARG A 121 -0.70 -7.77 -16.73
N ARG A 122 -0.46 -8.12 -17.99
CA ARG A 122 -0.90 -7.30 -19.13
C ARG A 122 -2.40 -7.48 -19.33
N ALA A 123 -3.16 -6.40 -19.21
CA ALA A 123 -4.55 -6.28 -19.62
C ALA A 123 -4.63 -5.51 -20.95
N PRO A 124 -5.76 -5.55 -21.68
CA PRO A 124 -5.95 -4.78 -22.92
C PRO A 124 -5.70 -3.27 -22.73
N GLU A 125 -6.05 -2.74 -21.56
CA GLU A 125 -5.92 -1.33 -21.17
C GLU A 125 -4.57 -1.00 -20.51
N GLY A 126 -3.60 -1.91 -20.60
CA GLY A 126 -2.25 -1.76 -20.05
C GLY A 126 -1.96 -2.69 -18.88
N TRP A 127 -0.88 -2.42 -18.15
CA TRP A 127 -0.48 -3.26 -17.02
C TRP A 127 -1.36 -3.04 -15.80
N ARG A 128 -1.61 -4.13 -15.07
CA ARG A 128 -2.34 -4.16 -13.80
C ARG A 128 -1.60 -5.02 -12.79
N ILE A 129 -1.75 -4.70 -11.51
CA ILE A 129 -1.22 -5.50 -10.41
C ILE A 129 -2.17 -6.68 -10.18
N SER A 130 -1.65 -7.91 -10.19
CA SER A 130 -2.40 -9.15 -9.93
C SER A 130 -2.10 -9.79 -8.57
N ALA A 131 -0.97 -9.44 -7.97
CA ALA A 131 -0.67 -9.74 -6.57
C ALA A 131 0.09 -8.57 -5.97
N LEU A 132 -0.24 -8.18 -4.75
CA LEU A 132 0.44 -7.12 -4.01
C LEU A 132 0.76 -7.61 -2.61
N SER A 133 2.02 -7.59 -2.22
CA SER A 133 2.41 -7.86 -0.84
C SER A 133 3.33 -6.76 -0.33
N HIS A 134 3.23 -6.48 0.96
CA HIS A 134 4.21 -5.65 1.63
C HIS A 134 4.43 -6.06 3.08
N GLU A 135 5.66 -5.85 3.52
CA GLU A 135 6.15 -6.24 4.83
C GLU A 135 6.71 -5.01 5.54
N ALA A 136 6.38 -4.86 6.82
CA ALA A 136 6.96 -3.82 7.66
C ALA A 136 8.30 -4.29 8.21
N LEU A 137 9.40 -3.67 7.79
CA LEU A 137 10.76 -3.97 8.26
C LEU A 137 11.08 -3.26 9.57
N TRP A 138 10.54 -2.05 9.76
CA TRP A 138 10.61 -1.30 11.00
C TRP A 138 9.44 -0.32 11.10
N THR A 139 9.11 0.06 12.34
CA THR A 139 8.10 1.09 12.62
C THR A 139 8.57 2.05 13.71
N THR A 140 8.10 3.30 13.68
CA THR A 140 8.17 4.23 14.82
C THR A 140 6.84 4.93 15.03
N GLY A 141 6.54 5.31 16.27
CA GLY A 141 5.20 5.74 16.67
C GLY A 141 4.26 4.57 16.93
N LEU A 142 2.98 4.86 17.13
CA LEU A 142 1.96 3.85 17.41
C LEU A 142 1.11 3.59 16.15
N PRO A 143 0.82 2.34 15.76
CA PRO A 143 -0.05 2.03 14.62
C PRO A 143 -1.46 2.63 14.81
N PRO A 144 -2.31 2.75 13.78
CA PRO A 144 -3.64 3.32 13.96
C PRO A 144 -4.47 2.45 14.92
N LEU A 145 -5.55 3.01 15.47
CA LEU A 145 -6.51 2.20 16.23
C LEU A 145 -7.15 1.20 15.27
N LEU A 146 -6.95 -0.09 15.52
CA LEU A 146 -7.55 -1.17 14.74
C LEU A 146 -8.82 -1.67 15.44
N PRO A 147 -9.77 -2.25 14.69
CA PRO A 147 -10.91 -2.96 15.27
C PRO A 147 -10.45 -4.04 16.26
N GLU A 148 -11.28 -4.33 17.26
CA GLU A 148 -11.01 -5.41 18.20
C GLU A 148 -10.74 -6.73 17.47
N GLY A 149 -9.67 -7.43 17.86
CA GLY A 149 -9.26 -8.70 17.26
C GLY A 149 -8.24 -8.59 16.11
N VAL A 150 -8.02 -7.40 15.55
CA VAL A 150 -6.98 -7.18 14.54
C VAL A 150 -5.69 -6.73 15.24
N LYS A 151 -4.67 -7.60 15.24
CA LYS A 151 -3.34 -7.23 15.70
C LYS A 151 -2.50 -6.78 14.50
N PRO A 152 -1.89 -5.58 14.54
CA PRO A 152 -0.94 -5.22 13.51
C PRO A 152 0.27 -6.14 13.65
N VAL A 153 0.77 -6.69 12.54
CA VAL A 153 2.11 -7.25 12.51
C VAL A 153 3.07 -6.07 12.67
N VAL A 154 3.73 -6.00 13.83
CA VAL A 154 4.76 -5.01 14.10
C VAL A 154 6.09 -5.59 13.62
N ALA A 155 6.95 -4.72 13.07
CA ALA A 155 8.27 -5.13 12.64
C ALA A 155 9.04 -5.86 13.77
N GLY A 156 9.50 -7.08 13.49
CA GLY A 156 10.26 -7.90 14.44
C GLY A 156 9.61 -9.22 14.86
N ASP A 157 8.39 -9.54 14.41
CA ASP A 157 7.74 -10.85 14.64
C ASP A 157 8.16 -11.93 13.61
N HIS A 158 9.46 -12.00 13.29
CA HIS A 158 10.06 -13.06 12.45
C HIS A 158 11.00 -13.95 13.27
#